data_AF-X1APJ7-F1
#
_entry.id   AF-X1APJ7-F1
#
_cell.length_a   1.000
_cell.length_b   1.000
_cell.length_c   1.000
_cell.angle_alpha   90.00
_cell.angle_beta   90.00
_cell.angle_gamma   90.00
#
_symmetry.space_group_name_H-M   'P 1'
#
loop_
_entity.id
_entity.type
_entity.pdbx_description
1 polymer ?
#
loop_
_entity_poly.entity_id
_entity_poly.type
_entity_poly.pdbx_seq_one_letter_code
_entity_poly.pdbx_strand_id
1 'polypeptide(L)'
;IEGVSAAYQNARNAGAEASVSTFEGINEGSPQWQKDLEKQVTDMFAPIVEDYMKLSDVETWEKSTPTYDQAAESLNQYRLGVVVKSLANFTIHAIIESGTLGQVEAARDFDSMVVGKLGIDRLAERATMLPFEAGIIRQAEYFYNAKHPTLIPTPSQLIDMVVKEVIPLDEFKQWMKFQGFDEIQSQRIWDSHFIAPDWGQILNAYYRGEITRAQVEELKILVDLDPKYNVIWDALIEVIPAVSELVNQRTKEVITQKEFEKNLQWHGFDKIWAGRIWDAHFQPPDLGDILTSWRRG
;
A
#
# COMPACT_ATOMS: atom_id res chain seq x y z
N ILE A 1 -4.71 -32.53 25.32
CA ILE A 1 -5.65 -31.38 25.29
C ILE A 1 -5.95 -31.02 26.75
N GLU A 2 -4.95 -30.51 27.44
CA GLU A 2 -5.06 -29.86 28.75
C GLU A 2 -4.62 -28.43 28.48
N GLY A 3 -5.51 -27.45 28.64
CA GLY A 3 -5.27 -26.08 28.19
C GLY A 3 -6.42 -25.42 27.44
N VAL A 4 -7.64 -25.96 27.55
CA VAL A 4 -8.83 -25.21 27.16
C VAL A 4 -8.99 -24.05 28.14
N SER A 5 -8.92 -22.81 27.66
CA SER A 5 -8.92 -21.62 28.52
C SER A 5 -10.17 -21.58 29.40
N ALA A 6 -10.04 -21.04 30.61
CA ALA A 6 -11.18 -20.85 31.52
C ALA A 6 -12.35 -20.11 30.84
N ALA A 7 -12.05 -19.19 29.92
CA ALA A 7 -13.04 -18.50 29.11
C ALA A 7 -13.88 -19.46 28.24
N TYR A 8 -13.27 -20.46 27.60
CA TYR A 8 -14.03 -21.44 26.82
C TYR A 8 -14.90 -22.33 27.70
N GLN A 9 -14.38 -22.78 28.85
CA GLN A 9 -15.17 -23.61 29.77
C GLN A 9 -16.37 -22.84 30.31
N ASN A 10 -16.17 -21.57 30.67
CA ASN A 10 -17.25 -20.68 31.13
C ASN A 10 -18.29 -20.45 30.03
N ALA A 11 -17.86 -20.16 28.79
CA ALA A 11 -18.78 -19.97 27.67
C ALA A 11 -19.56 -21.24 27.34
N ARG A 12 -18.91 -22.41 27.37
CA ARG A 12 -19.58 -23.71 27.18
C ARG A 12 -20.63 -23.97 28.26
N ASN A 13 -20.28 -23.75 29.53
CA ASN A 13 -21.19 -24.00 30.64
C ASN A 13 -22.38 -23.03 30.61
N ALA A 14 -22.13 -21.74 30.36
CA ALA A 14 -23.18 -20.74 30.18
C ALA A 14 -24.11 -21.08 29.01
N GLY A 15 -23.56 -21.55 27.87
CA GLY A 15 -24.36 -22.02 26.74
C GLY A 15 -25.22 -23.24 27.07
N ALA A 16 -24.69 -24.18 27.86
CA ALA A 16 -25.45 -25.35 28.31
C ALA A 16 -26.58 -24.99 29.29
N GLU A 17 -26.34 -24.07 30.22
CA GLU A 17 -27.36 -23.57 31.16
C GLU A 17 -28.46 -22.78 30.44
N ALA A 18 -28.07 -21.91 29.50
CA ALA A 18 -28.98 -21.18 28.63
C ALA A 18 -29.90 -22.13 27.86
N SER A 19 -29.32 -23.21 27.33
CA SER A 19 -30.04 -24.24 26.58
C SER A 19 -31.12 -24.94 27.41
N VAL A 20 -30.79 -25.32 28.64
CA VAL A 20 -31.73 -26.00 29.55
C VAL A 20 -32.88 -25.07 29.93
N SER A 21 -32.59 -23.83 30.35
CA SER A 21 -33.63 -22.86 30.71
C SER A 21 -34.56 -22.50 29.54
N THR A 22 -34.02 -22.47 28.32
CA THR A 22 -34.80 -22.23 27.10
C THR A 22 -35.78 -23.36 26.82
N PHE A 23 -35.36 -24.61 26.99
CA PHE A 23 -36.24 -25.78 26.80
C PHE A 23 -37.43 -25.78 27.76
N GLU A 24 -37.22 -25.40 29.02
CA GLU A 24 -38.28 -25.29 30.02
C GLU A 24 -39.30 -24.23 29.61
N GLY A 25 -38.84 -23.03 29.21
CA GLY A 25 -39.72 -21.96 28.77
C GLY A 25 -40.46 -22.23 27.44
N ILE A 26 -39.85 -22.98 26.51
CA ILE A 26 -40.52 -23.43 25.27
C ILE A 26 -41.70 -24.36 25.60
N ASN A 27 -41.50 -25.32 26.50
CA ASN A 27 -42.55 -26.25 26.92
C ASN A 27 -43.71 -25.54 27.64
N GLU A 28 -43.46 -24.41 28.28
CA GLU A 28 -44.48 -23.58 28.93
C GLU A 28 -45.24 -22.67 27.95
N GLY A 29 -44.81 -22.58 26.68
CA GLY A 29 -45.47 -21.79 25.64
C GLY A 29 -45.39 -20.27 25.82
N SER A 30 -44.56 -19.78 26.73
CA SER A 30 -44.43 -18.36 27.05
C SER A 30 -43.46 -17.64 26.10
N PRO A 31 -43.78 -16.47 25.52
CA PRO A 31 -42.82 -15.71 24.71
C PRO A 31 -41.57 -15.23 25.46
N GLN A 32 -41.53 -15.36 26.79
CA GLN A 32 -40.46 -14.84 27.64
C GLN A 32 -39.12 -15.56 27.40
N TRP A 33 -39.13 -16.85 27.05
CA TRP A 33 -37.89 -17.61 26.78
C TRP A 33 -37.08 -17.01 25.63
N GLN A 34 -37.74 -16.40 24.63
CA GLN A 34 -37.04 -15.75 23.51
C GLN A 34 -36.25 -14.55 23.99
N LYS A 35 -36.83 -13.73 24.87
CA LYS A 35 -36.18 -12.54 25.42
C LYS A 35 -35.05 -12.91 26.37
N ASP A 36 -35.24 -13.96 27.17
CA ASP A 36 -34.23 -14.42 28.12
C ASP A 36 -33.04 -15.04 27.39
N LEU A 37 -33.31 -15.81 26.33
CA LEU A 37 -32.27 -16.34 25.45
C LEU A 37 -31.53 -15.24 24.70
N GLU A 38 -32.26 -14.29 24.09
CA GLU A 38 -31.66 -13.13 23.39
C GLU A 38 -30.75 -12.35 24.34
N LYS A 39 -31.20 -12.12 25.58
CA LYS A 39 -30.40 -11.45 26.61
C LYS A 39 -29.16 -12.26 27.00
N GLN A 40 -29.29 -13.56 27.28
CA GLN A 40 -28.15 -14.39 27.65
C GLN A 40 -27.11 -14.49 26.52
N VAL A 41 -27.57 -14.61 25.27
CA VAL A 41 -26.74 -14.54 24.07
C VAL A 41 -26.04 -13.19 24.00
N THR A 42 -26.79 -12.10 24.11
CA THR A 42 -26.23 -10.74 24.06
C THR A 42 -25.20 -10.52 25.17
N ASP A 43 -25.48 -10.92 26.40
CA ASP A 43 -24.59 -10.77 27.55
C ASP A 43 -23.31 -11.63 27.39
N MET A 44 -23.44 -12.83 26.80
CA MET A 44 -22.31 -13.71 26.49
C MET A 44 -21.40 -13.12 25.41
N PHE A 45 -21.97 -12.46 24.41
CA PHE A 45 -21.23 -11.92 23.27
C PHE A 45 -20.79 -10.48 23.43
N ALA A 46 -21.41 -9.69 24.32
CA ALA A 46 -21.10 -8.28 24.51
C ALA A 46 -19.60 -8.02 24.78
N PRO A 47 -18.90 -8.79 25.65
CA PRO A 47 -17.46 -8.60 25.86
C PRO A 47 -16.63 -8.90 24.61
N ILE A 48 -17.00 -9.93 23.84
CA ILE A 48 -16.29 -10.32 22.61
C ILE A 48 -16.49 -9.26 21.52
N VAL A 49 -17.71 -8.72 21.40
CA VAL A 49 -18.03 -7.63 20.48
C VAL A 49 -17.33 -6.35 20.90
N GLU A 50 -17.27 -6.03 22.19
CA GLU A 50 -16.55 -4.86 22.70
C GLU A 50 -15.05 -4.97 22.44
N ASP A 51 -14.44 -6.12 22.70
CA ASP A 51 -13.02 -6.37 22.40
C ASP A 51 -12.75 -6.32 20.89
N TYR A 52 -13.65 -6.88 20.06
CA TYR A 52 -13.56 -6.74 18.61
C TYR A 52 -13.66 -5.28 18.18
N MET A 53 -14.63 -4.52 18.69
CA MET A 53 -14.79 -3.11 18.36
C MET A 53 -13.53 -2.33 18.74
N LYS A 54 -12.94 -2.57 19.91
CA LYS A 54 -11.64 -1.97 20.33
C LYS A 54 -10.48 -2.35 19.42
N LEU A 55 -10.41 -3.62 18.99
CA LEU A 55 -9.37 -4.12 18.08
C LEU A 55 -9.56 -3.64 16.63
N SER A 56 -10.80 -3.34 16.23
CA SER A 56 -11.12 -2.82 14.90
C SER A 56 -11.15 -1.29 14.84
N ASP A 57 -11.10 -0.63 16.00
CA ASP A 57 -11.09 0.82 16.09
C ASP A 57 -9.79 1.37 15.50
N VAL A 58 -9.95 2.18 14.46
CA VAL A 58 -8.84 2.76 13.70
C VAL A 58 -8.03 3.70 14.59
N GLU A 59 -8.66 4.39 15.56
CA GLU A 59 -7.98 5.28 16.51
C GLU A 59 -6.97 4.52 17.39
N THR A 60 -7.21 3.23 17.65
CA THR A 60 -6.28 2.35 18.37
C THR A 60 -4.97 2.15 17.59
N TRP A 61 -5.00 2.24 16.26
CA TRP A 61 -3.87 1.94 15.37
C TRP A 61 -3.20 3.18 14.76
N GLU A 62 -3.78 4.37 14.90
CA GLU A 62 -3.21 5.63 14.40
C GLU A 62 -1.87 5.99 15.06
N LYS A 63 -1.57 5.45 16.25
CA LYS A 63 -0.34 5.78 17.00
C LYS A 63 0.79 4.76 16.83
N SER A 64 0.48 3.50 16.53
CA SER A 64 1.45 2.45 16.17
C SER A 64 0.73 1.16 15.75
N THR A 65 1.24 0.48 14.73
CA THR A 65 0.77 -0.87 14.37
C THR A 65 1.02 -1.88 15.51
N PRO A 66 0.16 -2.90 15.68
CA PRO A 66 0.39 -3.93 16.69
C PRO A 66 1.70 -4.66 16.40
N THR A 67 2.41 -5.03 17.46
CA THR A 67 3.53 -5.96 17.33
C THR A 67 3.05 -7.33 16.85
N TYR A 68 3.96 -8.15 16.28
CA TYR A 68 3.60 -9.49 15.81
C TYR A 68 2.92 -10.35 16.87
N ASP A 69 3.39 -10.29 18.12
CA ASP A 69 2.83 -11.06 19.24
C ASP A 69 1.42 -10.55 19.62
N GLN A 70 1.21 -9.24 19.64
CA GLN A 70 -0.11 -8.65 19.91
C GLN A 70 -1.12 -9.03 18.81
N ALA A 71 -0.71 -8.98 17.54
CA ALA A 71 -1.55 -9.40 16.43
C ALA A 71 -1.93 -10.89 16.53
N ALA A 72 -0.98 -11.76 16.88
CA ALA A 72 -1.21 -13.19 17.05
C ALA A 72 -2.15 -13.50 18.25
N GLU A 73 -1.98 -12.79 19.36
CA GLU A 73 -2.83 -12.93 20.55
C GLU A 73 -4.27 -12.48 20.27
N SER A 74 -4.45 -11.30 19.68
CA SER A 74 -5.76 -10.78 19.27
C SER A 74 -6.47 -11.72 18.29
N LEU A 75 -5.73 -12.28 17.33
CA LEU A 75 -6.24 -13.26 16.38
C LEU A 75 -6.67 -14.58 17.06
N ASN A 76 -5.89 -15.06 18.04
CA ASN A 76 -6.24 -16.25 18.81
C ASN A 76 -7.49 -16.05 19.67
N GLN A 77 -7.63 -14.88 20.30
CA GLN A 77 -8.82 -14.50 21.05
C GLN A 77 -10.04 -14.41 20.14
N TYR A 78 -9.90 -13.80 18.97
CA TYR A 78 -10.96 -13.73 17.96
C TYR A 78 -11.37 -15.12 17.46
N ARG A 79 -10.41 -15.99 17.13
CA ARG A 79 -10.67 -17.39 16.76
C ARG A 79 -11.49 -18.11 17.84
N LEU A 80 -11.10 -17.96 19.11
CA LEU A 80 -11.82 -18.57 20.21
C LEU A 80 -13.25 -18.03 20.33
N GLY A 81 -13.43 -16.71 20.20
CA GLY A 81 -14.72 -16.06 20.21
C GLY A 81 -15.64 -16.54 19.09
N VAL A 82 -15.12 -16.70 17.88
CA VAL A 82 -15.88 -17.25 16.73
C VAL A 82 -16.28 -18.70 17.01
N VAL A 83 -15.35 -19.56 17.43
CA VAL A 83 -15.67 -20.98 17.69
C VAL A 83 -16.76 -21.11 18.76
N VAL A 84 -16.67 -20.32 19.83
CA VAL A 84 -17.70 -20.25 20.87
C VAL A 84 -19.03 -19.77 20.30
N LYS A 85 -19.02 -18.74 19.44
CA LYS A 85 -20.21 -18.22 18.77
C LYS A 85 -20.87 -19.27 17.88
N SER A 86 -20.11 -19.92 17.01
CA SER A 86 -20.63 -20.96 16.12
C SER A 86 -21.23 -22.12 16.91
N LEU A 87 -20.62 -22.52 18.03
CA LEU A 87 -21.15 -23.58 18.89
C LEU A 87 -22.44 -23.15 19.61
N ALA A 88 -22.49 -21.94 20.13
CA ALA A 88 -23.68 -21.38 20.76
C ALA A 88 -24.83 -21.23 19.75
N ASN A 89 -24.57 -20.66 18.58
CA ASN A 89 -25.55 -20.54 17.50
C ASN A 89 -26.07 -21.92 17.08
N PHE A 90 -25.17 -22.89 16.84
CA PHE A 90 -25.58 -24.26 16.53
C PHE A 90 -26.49 -24.85 17.61
N THR A 91 -26.14 -24.67 18.87
CA THR A 91 -26.91 -25.19 20.00
C THR A 91 -28.29 -24.54 20.07
N ILE A 92 -28.35 -23.22 19.93
CA ILE A 92 -29.60 -22.45 19.91
C ILE A 92 -30.47 -22.87 18.72
N HIS A 93 -29.88 -23.04 17.53
CA HIS A 93 -30.58 -23.54 16.35
C HIS A 93 -31.15 -24.94 16.58
N ALA A 94 -30.34 -25.88 17.07
CA ALA A 94 -30.79 -27.25 17.34
C ALA A 94 -31.95 -27.28 18.35
N ILE A 95 -31.95 -26.40 19.34
CA ILE A 95 -33.00 -26.28 20.36
C ILE A 95 -34.27 -25.68 19.78
N ILE A 96 -34.16 -24.58 19.01
CA ILE A 96 -35.30 -23.95 18.37
C ILE A 96 -35.93 -24.90 17.35
N GLU A 97 -35.13 -25.56 16.50
CA GLU A 97 -35.64 -26.52 15.51
C GLU A 97 -36.32 -27.73 16.18
N SER A 98 -35.70 -28.30 17.22
CA SER A 98 -36.30 -29.44 17.95
C SER A 98 -37.54 -29.06 18.75
N GLY A 99 -37.56 -27.88 19.37
CA GLY A 99 -38.69 -27.39 20.15
C GLY A 99 -39.87 -26.87 19.31
N THR A 100 -39.60 -26.37 18.11
CA THR A 100 -40.64 -25.84 17.20
C THR A 100 -41.07 -26.83 16.13
N LEU A 101 -40.57 -28.08 16.17
CA LEU A 101 -40.79 -29.10 15.15
C LEU A 101 -40.50 -28.59 13.72
N GLY A 102 -39.50 -27.73 13.58
CA GLY A 102 -39.08 -27.15 12.30
C GLY A 102 -39.93 -25.99 11.77
N GLN A 103 -40.79 -25.36 12.58
CA GLN A 103 -41.65 -24.26 12.11
C GLN A 103 -40.94 -22.89 12.04
N VAL A 104 -39.77 -22.71 12.65
CA VAL A 104 -39.07 -21.42 12.68
C VAL A 104 -37.84 -21.43 11.76
N GLU A 105 -38.07 -21.26 10.45
CA GLU A 105 -37.01 -21.06 9.46
C GLU A 105 -36.30 -19.68 9.61
N ALA A 106 -36.96 -18.69 10.21
CA ALA A 106 -36.47 -17.31 10.29
C ALA A 106 -35.19 -17.13 11.12
N ALA A 107 -34.90 -18.04 12.06
CA ALA A 107 -33.66 -18.01 12.83
C ALA A 107 -32.45 -18.34 11.94
N ARG A 108 -32.61 -19.30 11.01
CA ARG A 108 -31.53 -19.76 10.11
C ARG A 108 -30.98 -18.62 9.24
N ASP A 109 -31.85 -17.70 8.86
CA ASP A 109 -31.48 -16.59 7.98
C ASP A 109 -30.82 -15.43 8.75
N PHE A 110 -31.07 -15.29 10.05
CA PHE A 110 -30.50 -14.21 10.86
C PHE A 110 -28.97 -14.33 11.00
N ASP A 111 -28.46 -15.55 11.18
CA ASP A 111 -27.01 -15.79 11.33
C ASP A 111 -26.25 -15.47 10.03
N SER A 112 -26.76 -15.95 8.89
CA SER A 112 -26.16 -15.67 7.59
C SER A 112 -26.23 -14.18 7.20
N MET A 113 -27.25 -13.45 7.66
CA MET A 113 -27.49 -12.08 7.23
C MET A 113 -26.68 -11.04 8.02
N VAL A 114 -26.40 -11.28 9.31
CA VAL A 114 -25.65 -10.33 10.15
C VAL A 114 -24.15 -10.64 10.12
N VAL A 115 -23.76 -11.92 10.21
CA VAL A 115 -22.35 -12.31 10.31
C VAL A 115 -21.64 -12.23 8.95
N GLY A 116 -22.32 -12.67 7.89
CA GLY A 116 -21.80 -12.60 6.52
C GLY A 116 -21.64 -11.16 6.01
N LYS A 117 -22.54 -10.24 6.37
CA LYS A 117 -22.49 -8.83 5.92
C LYS A 117 -21.39 -8.00 6.58
N LEU A 118 -20.96 -8.37 7.79
CA LEU A 118 -19.89 -7.67 8.52
C LEU A 118 -18.49 -8.22 8.18
N GLY A 119 -18.37 -9.24 7.31
CA GLY A 119 -17.09 -9.84 6.93
C GLY A 119 -16.42 -10.67 8.04
N ILE A 120 -17.09 -10.82 9.19
CA ILE A 120 -16.63 -11.55 10.37
C ILE A 120 -16.27 -12.99 10.02
N ASP A 121 -17.04 -13.63 9.13
CA ASP A 121 -16.79 -15.00 8.66
C ASP A 121 -15.44 -15.14 7.93
N ARG A 122 -15.09 -14.21 7.05
CA ARG A 122 -13.81 -14.26 6.32
C ARG A 122 -12.62 -14.01 7.24
N LEU A 123 -12.76 -13.08 8.18
CA LEU A 123 -11.72 -12.83 9.18
C LEU A 123 -11.55 -14.04 10.10
N ALA A 124 -12.65 -14.69 10.46
CA ALA A 124 -12.67 -15.87 11.31
C ALA A 124 -12.08 -17.10 10.63
N GLU A 125 -12.46 -17.33 9.38
CA GLU A 125 -11.89 -18.34 8.51
C GLU A 125 -10.38 -18.11 8.40
N ARG A 126 -9.93 -16.90 8.07
CA ARG A 126 -8.51 -16.56 7.96
C ARG A 126 -7.77 -16.75 9.28
N ALA A 127 -8.32 -16.27 10.39
CA ALA A 127 -7.75 -16.42 11.74
C ALA A 127 -7.58 -17.88 12.14
N THR A 128 -8.59 -18.69 11.85
CA THR A 128 -8.57 -20.13 12.12
C THR A 128 -7.57 -20.85 11.22
N MET A 129 -7.45 -20.44 9.97
CA MET A 129 -6.56 -21.04 8.98
C MET A 129 -5.09 -20.67 9.19
N LEU A 130 -4.76 -19.50 9.76
CA LEU A 130 -3.37 -19.04 9.86
C LEU A 130 -2.38 -20.04 10.49
N PRO A 131 -2.68 -20.73 11.62
CA PRO A 131 -1.81 -21.78 12.16
C PRO A 131 -1.67 -22.99 11.23
N PHE A 132 -2.75 -23.38 10.55
CA PHE A 132 -2.71 -24.44 9.54
C PHE A 132 -1.89 -24.01 8.34
N GLU A 133 -2.03 -22.78 7.88
CA GLU A 133 -1.26 -22.22 6.77
C GLU A 133 0.23 -22.20 7.07
N ALA A 134 0.63 -21.62 8.20
CA ALA A 134 2.04 -21.51 8.57
C ALA A 134 2.66 -22.86 8.95
N GLY A 135 1.95 -23.68 9.73
CA GLY A 135 2.48 -24.91 10.31
C GLY A 135 2.32 -26.14 9.43
N ILE A 136 1.30 -26.20 8.58
CA ILE A 136 0.93 -27.41 7.83
C ILE A 136 0.93 -27.15 6.33
N ILE A 137 0.11 -26.23 5.82
CA ILE A 137 -0.08 -26.02 4.37
C ILE A 137 1.22 -25.53 3.73
N ARG A 138 1.87 -24.49 4.26
CA ARG A 138 3.12 -23.96 3.71
C ARG A 138 4.26 -25.00 3.75
N GLN A 139 4.32 -25.81 4.82
CA GLN A 139 5.31 -26.89 4.91
C GLN A 139 5.02 -27.99 3.90
N ALA A 140 3.74 -28.35 3.73
CA ALA A 140 3.32 -29.28 2.70
C ALA A 140 3.63 -28.73 1.29
N GLU A 141 3.32 -27.46 1.01
CA GLU A 141 3.67 -26.78 -0.25
C GLU A 141 5.17 -26.85 -0.52
N TYR A 142 6.03 -26.56 0.47
CA TYR A 142 7.48 -26.69 0.30
C TYR A 142 7.92 -28.13 0.03
N PHE A 143 7.38 -29.10 0.76
CA PHE A 143 7.66 -30.52 0.53
C PHE A 143 7.22 -30.97 -0.87
N TYR A 144 6.01 -30.56 -1.30
CA TYR A 144 5.48 -30.87 -2.62
C TYR A 144 6.30 -30.19 -3.71
N ASN A 145 6.64 -28.91 -3.57
CA ASN A 145 7.47 -28.18 -4.52
C ASN A 145 8.90 -28.75 -4.62
N ALA A 146 9.46 -29.29 -3.53
CA ALA A 146 10.77 -29.95 -3.57
C ALA A 146 10.73 -31.27 -4.35
N LYS A 147 9.61 -32.02 -4.26
CA LYS A 147 9.42 -33.27 -5.01
C LYS A 147 8.94 -33.03 -6.44
N HIS A 148 8.22 -31.95 -6.65
CA HIS A 148 7.59 -31.54 -7.89
C HIS A 148 7.89 -30.05 -8.07
N PRO A 149 9.03 -29.67 -8.66
CA PRO A 149 9.42 -28.28 -8.84
C PRO A 149 8.55 -27.60 -9.90
N THR A 150 7.30 -27.35 -9.53
CA THR A 150 6.25 -26.74 -10.35
C THR A 150 6.04 -25.28 -9.98
N LEU A 151 6.81 -24.75 -9.02
CA LEU A 151 6.74 -23.35 -8.66
C LEU A 151 7.22 -22.50 -9.84
N ILE A 152 6.29 -21.81 -10.46
CA ILE A 152 6.57 -20.86 -11.54
C ILE A 152 7.19 -19.61 -10.90
N PRO A 153 8.35 -19.12 -11.38
CA PRO A 153 8.94 -17.89 -10.87
C PRO A 153 7.97 -16.72 -11.03
N THR A 154 7.97 -15.76 -10.10
CA THR A 154 7.12 -14.56 -10.19
C THR A 154 7.47 -13.71 -11.42
N PRO A 155 6.61 -12.79 -11.90
CA PRO A 155 6.92 -11.98 -13.08
C PRO A 155 8.22 -11.19 -12.92
N SER A 156 8.50 -10.65 -11.73
CA SER A 156 9.76 -9.96 -11.43
C SER A 156 10.98 -10.89 -11.50
N GLN A 157 10.87 -12.13 -11.01
CA GLN A 157 11.95 -13.12 -11.11
C GLN A 157 12.19 -13.52 -12.56
N LEU A 158 11.12 -13.68 -13.35
CA LEU A 158 11.21 -14.00 -14.77
C LEU A 158 11.87 -12.85 -15.56
N ILE A 159 11.52 -11.58 -15.27
CA ILE A 159 12.18 -10.41 -15.87
C ILE A 159 13.69 -10.45 -15.55
N ASP A 160 14.06 -10.64 -14.29
CA ASP A 160 15.46 -10.75 -13.87
C ASP A 160 16.22 -11.86 -14.60
N MET A 161 15.57 -13.01 -14.83
CA MET A 161 16.15 -14.12 -15.58
C MET A 161 16.40 -13.76 -17.04
N VAL A 162 15.49 -13.06 -17.71
CA VAL A 162 15.69 -12.61 -19.10
C VAL A 162 16.78 -11.54 -19.18
N VAL A 163 16.76 -10.55 -18.28
CA VAL A 163 17.77 -9.47 -18.23
C VAL A 163 19.18 -10.02 -18.00
N LYS A 164 19.30 -11.08 -17.19
CA LYS A 164 20.57 -11.78 -16.93
C LYS A 164 20.88 -12.87 -17.97
N GLU A 165 20.11 -12.92 -19.06
CA GLU A 165 20.28 -13.89 -20.16
C GLU A 165 20.24 -15.36 -19.72
N VAL A 166 19.55 -15.65 -18.61
CA VAL A 166 19.36 -17.01 -18.09
C VAL A 166 18.32 -17.76 -18.92
N ILE A 167 17.30 -17.05 -19.42
CA ILE A 167 16.27 -17.58 -20.33
C ILE A 167 16.03 -16.59 -21.47
N PRO A 168 15.60 -17.05 -22.67
CA PRO A 168 15.20 -16.15 -23.76
C PRO A 168 13.81 -15.54 -23.52
N LEU A 169 13.51 -14.43 -24.21
CA LEU A 169 12.23 -13.72 -24.09
C LEU A 169 11.01 -14.59 -24.46
N ASP A 170 11.16 -15.49 -25.43
CA ASP A 170 10.06 -16.40 -25.80
C ASP A 170 9.74 -17.41 -24.69
N GLU A 171 10.75 -17.85 -23.93
CA GLU A 171 10.55 -18.71 -22.76
C GLU A 171 9.89 -17.93 -21.62
N PHE A 172 10.28 -16.66 -21.40
CA PHE A 172 9.60 -15.76 -20.47
C PHE A 172 8.10 -15.64 -20.76
N LYS A 173 7.72 -15.43 -22.04
CA LYS A 173 6.31 -15.35 -22.46
C LYS A 173 5.56 -16.66 -22.17
N GLN A 174 6.21 -17.81 -22.35
CA GLN A 174 5.63 -19.11 -22.00
C GLN A 174 5.41 -19.23 -20.49
N TRP A 175 6.38 -18.80 -19.67
CA TRP A 175 6.25 -18.80 -18.21
C TRP A 175 5.15 -17.86 -17.71
N MET A 176 5.03 -16.68 -18.31
CA MET A 176 3.97 -15.71 -18.02
C MET A 176 2.57 -16.23 -18.37
N LYS A 177 2.44 -17.08 -19.40
CA LYS A 177 1.19 -17.76 -19.73
C LYS A 177 0.69 -18.68 -18.62
N PHE A 178 1.58 -19.37 -17.91
CA PHE A 178 1.19 -20.18 -16.75
C PHE A 178 0.68 -19.32 -15.57
N GLN A 179 1.01 -18.02 -15.55
CA GLN A 179 0.52 -17.06 -14.56
C GLN A 179 -0.73 -16.29 -15.03
N GLY A 180 -1.28 -16.65 -16.19
CA GLY A 180 -2.50 -16.04 -16.73
C GLY A 180 -2.29 -14.79 -17.57
N PHE A 181 -1.05 -14.45 -17.94
CA PHE A 181 -0.77 -13.36 -18.87
C PHE A 181 -0.70 -13.87 -20.31
N ASP A 182 -1.39 -13.21 -21.24
CA ASP A 182 -1.22 -13.51 -22.66
C ASP A 182 0.11 -12.97 -23.20
N GLU A 183 0.43 -13.28 -24.47
CA GLU A 183 1.69 -12.85 -25.08
C GLU A 183 1.80 -11.31 -25.18
N ILE A 184 0.69 -10.63 -25.45
CA ILE A 184 0.64 -9.17 -25.61
C ILE A 184 0.89 -8.50 -24.26
N GLN A 185 0.25 -8.97 -23.20
CA GLN A 185 0.45 -8.50 -21.83
C GLN A 185 1.88 -8.78 -21.35
N SER A 186 2.38 -9.98 -21.62
CA SER A 186 3.76 -10.36 -21.28
C SER A 186 4.76 -9.44 -21.98
N GLN A 187 4.56 -9.16 -23.26
CA GLN A 187 5.39 -8.22 -24.01
C GLN A 187 5.32 -6.81 -23.41
N ARG A 188 4.14 -6.31 -23.04
CA ARG A 188 4.00 -4.99 -22.41
C ARG A 188 4.67 -4.90 -21.04
N ILE A 189 4.55 -5.94 -20.21
CA ILE A 189 5.23 -6.02 -18.91
C ILE A 189 6.74 -5.99 -19.13
N TRP A 190 7.23 -6.77 -20.11
CA TRP A 190 8.62 -6.70 -20.53
C TRP A 190 8.99 -5.29 -21.00
N ASP A 191 8.29 -4.69 -21.94
CA ASP A 191 8.65 -3.36 -22.44
C ASP A 191 8.63 -2.29 -21.33
N SER A 192 7.78 -2.44 -20.30
CA SER A 192 7.70 -1.53 -19.16
C SER A 192 8.82 -1.69 -18.12
N HIS A 193 9.57 -2.80 -18.13
CA HIS A 193 10.60 -3.04 -17.11
C HIS A 193 11.86 -2.20 -17.33
N PHE A 194 12.07 -1.71 -18.56
CA PHE A 194 13.23 -0.88 -18.87
C PHE A 194 13.13 0.46 -18.15
N ILE A 195 14.17 0.80 -17.38
CA ILE A 195 14.25 2.09 -16.71
C ILE A 195 14.58 3.15 -17.76
N ALA A 196 13.64 4.05 -18.03
CA ALA A 196 13.88 5.21 -18.89
C ALA A 196 14.93 6.15 -18.26
N PRO A 197 15.77 6.83 -19.06
CA PRO A 197 16.66 7.86 -18.54
C PRO A 197 15.85 8.97 -17.88
N ASP A 198 16.30 9.49 -16.74
CA ASP A 198 15.60 10.59 -16.08
C ASP A 198 15.64 11.88 -16.92
N TRP A 199 14.78 12.85 -16.61
CA TRP A 199 14.69 14.11 -17.37
C TRP A 199 16.03 14.85 -17.45
N GLY A 200 16.82 14.86 -16.38
CA GLY A 200 18.15 15.49 -16.38
C GLY A 200 19.14 14.78 -17.28
N GLN A 201 19.09 13.44 -17.35
CA GLN A 201 19.89 12.65 -18.29
C GLN A 201 19.52 12.93 -19.75
N ILE A 202 18.22 13.02 -20.06
CA ILE A 202 17.73 13.39 -21.40
C ILE A 202 18.26 14.78 -21.78
N LEU A 203 18.11 15.77 -20.91
CA LEU A 203 18.62 17.12 -21.14
C LEU A 203 20.14 17.16 -21.33
N ASN A 204 20.89 16.43 -20.51
CA ASN A 204 22.34 16.33 -20.65
C ASN A 204 22.75 15.72 -22.00
N ALA A 205 22.06 14.69 -22.47
CA ALA A 205 22.30 14.12 -23.80
C ALA A 205 21.99 15.13 -24.92
N TYR A 206 20.91 15.90 -24.77
CA TYR A 206 20.55 16.98 -25.69
C TYR A 206 21.61 18.08 -25.73
N TYR A 207 22.10 18.57 -24.58
CA TYR A 207 23.13 19.61 -24.52
C TYR A 207 24.49 19.16 -25.04
N ARG A 208 24.77 17.85 -24.97
CA ARG A 208 25.96 17.25 -25.59
C ARG A 208 25.81 17.08 -27.10
N GLY A 209 24.62 17.30 -27.66
CA GLY A 209 24.33 17.12 -29.08
C GLY A 209 24.15 15.66 -29.51
N GLU A 210 23.98 14.74 -28.56
CA GLU A 210 23.82 13.30 -28.83
C GLU A 210 22.40 12.97 -29.31
N ILE A 211 21.42 13.78 -28.91
CA ILE A 211 20.03 13.69 -29.34
C ILE A 211 19.51 15.04 -29.82
N THR A 212 18.55 14.99 -30.73
CA THR A 212 17.87 16.16 -31.29
C THR A 212 16.72 16.62 -30.40
N ARG A 213 16.22 17.84 -30.63
CA ARG A 213 15.02 18.34 -29.92
C ARG A 213 13.78 17.48 -30.17
N ALA A 214 13.61 16.94 -31.38
CA ALA A 214 12.49 16.03 -31.67
C ALA A 214 12.56 14.75 -30.82
N GLN A 215 13.76 14.19 -30.65
CA GLN A 215 13.97 13.04 -29.77
C GLN A 215 13.72 13.39 -28.29
N VAL A 216 14.04 14.61 -27.84
CA VAL A 216 13.66 15.07 -26.49
C VAL A 216 12.14 15.03 -26.30
N GLU A 217 11.37 15.52 -27.29
CA GLU A 217 9.89 15.49 -27.23
C GLU A 217 9.34 14.06 -27.15
N GLU A 218 9.90 13.13 -27.91
CA GLU A 218 9.53 11.71 -27.86
C GLU A 218 9.85 11.09 -26.49
N LEU A 219 11.02 11.41 -25.94
CA LEU A 219 11.49 10.86 -24.67
C LEU A 219 10.76 11.43 -23.44
N LYS A 220 10.09 12.59 -23.54
CA LYS A 220 9.26 13.16 -22.46
C LYS A 220 8.19 12.19 -21.97
N ILE A 221 7.61 11.42 -22.90
CA ILE A 221 6.56 10.44 -22.56
C ILE A 221 7.13 9.31 -21.68
N LEU A 222 8.39 8.94 -21.89
CA LEU A 222 9.03 7.85 -21.14
C LEU A 222 9.39 8.23 -19.69
N VAL A 223 9.45 9.53 -19.38
CA VAL A 223 9.68 10.06 -18.03
C VAL A 223 8.41 10.58 -17.36
N ASP A 224 7.25 10.16 -17.86
CA ASP A 224 5.93 10.52 -17.33
C ASP A 224 5.68 12.04 -17.24
N LEU A 225 6.27 12.83 -18.14
CA LEU A 225 6.00 14.26 -18.23
C LEU A 225 4.70 14.49 -19.00
N ASP A 226 3.68 15.00 -18.29
CA ASP A 226 2.38 15.29 -18.88
C ASP A 226 2.49 16.38 -19.99
N PRO A 227 2.09 16.07 -21.24
CA PRO A 227 2.14 17.01 -22.37
C PRO A 227 1.39 18.33 -22.14
N LYS A 228 0.41 18.34 -21.23
CA LYS A 228 -0.32 19.56 -20.85
C LYS A 228 0.61 20.66 -20.33
N TYR A 229 1.75 20.30 -19.76
CA TYR A 229 2.72 21.22 -19.20
C TYR A 229 3.94 21.43 -20.12
N ASN A 230 3.84 21.12 -21.41
CA ASN A 230 4.94 21.29 -22.37
C ASN A 230 5.53 22.70 -22.38
N VAL A 231 4.72 23.74 -22.18
CA VAL A 231 5.22 25.13 -22.05
C VAL A 231 6.21 25.29 -20.89
N ILE A 232 5.98 24.59 -19.78
CA ILE A 232 6.88 24.59 -18.62
C ILE A 232 8.12 23.75 -18.91
N TRP A 233 7.92 22.53 -19.43
CA TRP A 233 9.05 21.63 -19.74
C TRP A 233 9.98 22.20 -20.81
N ASP A 234 9.43 22.84 -21.83
CA ASP A 234 10.18 23.50 -22.90
C ASP A 234 11.00 24.67 -22.38
N ALA A 235 10.48 25.43 -21.42
CA ALA A 235 11.24 26.50 -20.78
C ALA A 235 12.41 25.97 -19.94
N LEU A 236 12.29 24.74 -19.40
CA LEU A 236 13.35 24.09 -18.63
C LEU A 236 14.40 23.40 -19.51
N ILE A 237 14.20 23.34 -20.84
CA ILE A 237 15.21 22.84 -21.78
C ILE A 237 16.33 23.86 -21.98
N GLU A 238 16.14 25.15 -21.71
CA GLU A 238 17.25 26.11 -21.84
C GLU A 238 18.06 26.18 -20.54
N VAL A 239 19.38 25.89 -20.61
CA VAL A 239 20.27 26.11 -19.47
C VAL A 239 20.64 27.58 -19.41
N ILE A 240 20.32 28.21 -18.29
CA ILE A 240 20.68 29.60 -18.03
C ILE A 240 21.97 29.59 -17.21
N PRO A 241 23.05 30.23 -17.68
CA PRO A 241 24.28 30.34 -16.89
C PRO A 241 24.01 30.94 -15.51
N ALA A 242 24.79 30.54 -14.51
CA ALA A 242 24.70 31.13 -13.18
C ALA A 242 24.93 32.66 -13.23
N VAL A 243 24.32 33.40 -12.30
CA VAL A 243 24.39 34.88 -12.25
C VAL A 243 25.84 35.39 -12.33
N SER A 244 26.79 34.76 -11.63
CA SER A 244 28.20 35.16 -11.66
C SER A 244 28.82 35.02 -13.05
N GLU A 245 28.44 33.99 -13.81
CA GLU A 245 28.93 33.76 -15.16
C GLU A 245 28.26 34.72 -16.14
N LEU A 246 26.97 35.02 -15.97
CA LEU A 246 26.31 36.08 -16.74
C LEU A 246 26.97 37.44 -16.53
N VAL A 247 27.36 37.77 -15.29
CA VAL A 247 28.09 39.02 -14.97
C VAL A 247 29.45 39.03 -15.66
N ASN A 248 30.19 37.92 -15.60
CA ASN A 248 31.48 37.76 -16.28
C ASN A 248 31.36 37.91 -17.80
N GLN A 249 30.37 37.27 -18.42
CA GLN A 249 30.08 37.39 -19.86
C GLN A 249 29.72 38.83 -20.23
N ARG A 250 28.91 39.50 -19.41
CA ARG A 250 28.53 40.89 -19.64
C ARG A 250 29.72 41.84 -19.49
N THR A 251 30.58 41.63 -18.49
CA THR A 251 31.83 42.39 -18.26
C THR A 251 32.80 42.26 -19.43
N LYS A 252 32.87 41.05 -20.01
CA LYS A 252 33.68 40.75 -21.20
C LYS A 252 32.98 41.10 -22.51
N GLU A 253 31.81 41.74 -22.45
CA GLU A 253 31.00 42.14 -23.62
C GLU A 253 30.64 40.98 -24.56
N VAL A 254 30.61 39.74 -24.04
CA VAL A 254 30.15 38.55 -24.78
C VAL A 254 28.64 38.61 -25.02
N ILE A 255 27.91 39.23 -24.10
CA ILE A 255 26.47 39.47 -24.19
C ILE A 255 26.15 40.95 -23.97
N THR A 256 25.07 41.41 -24.59
CA THR A 256 24.56 42.78 -24.42
C THR A 256 23.88 42.97 -23.07
N GLN A 257 23.69 44.23 -22.65
CA GLN A 257 22.92 44.56 -21.45
C GLN A 257 21.49 43.97 -21.48
N LYS A 258 20.84 44.05 -22.64
CA LYS A 258 19.48 43.54 -22.83
C LYS A 258 19.42 42.01 -22.67
N GLU A 259 20.42 41.29 -23.17
CA GLU A 259 20.53 39.84 -23.01
C GLU A 259 20.83 39.46 -21.57
N PHE A 260 21.73 40.20 -20.90
CA PHE A 260 22.01 40.01 -19.47
C PHE A 260 20.74 40.16 -18.61
N GLU A 261 19.98 41.25 -18.79
CA GLU A 261 18.73 41.48 -18.05
C GLU A 261 17.65 40.43 -18.35
N LYS A 262 17.54 39.98 -19.60
CA LYS A 262 16.64 38.88 -19.99
C LYS A 262 17.00 37.58 -19.28
N ASN A 263 18.28 37.22 -19.24
CA ASN A 263 18.73 36.02 -18.56
C ASN A 263 18.51 36.10 -17.04
N LEU A 264 18.69 37.27 -16.42
CA LEU A 264 18.36 37.46 -15.00
C LEU A 264 16.86 37.35 -14.71
N GLN A 265 15.99 37.75 -15.63
CA GLN A 265 14.55 37.52 -15.48
C GLN A 265 14.19 36.04 -15.42
N TRP A 266 14.92 35.19 -16.15
CA TRP A 266 14.73 33.76 -16.08
C TRP A 266 15.20 33.15 -14.74
N HIS A 267 16.12 33.81 -14.03
CA HIS A 267 16.46 33.52 -12.63
C HIS A 267 15.45 34.10 -11.61
N GLY A 268 14.39 34.75 -12.08
CA GLY A 268 13.33 35.33 -11.23
C GLY A 268 13.58 36.76 -10.78
N PHE A 269 14.62 37.45 -11.27
CA PHE A 269 14.85 38.86 -10.96
C PHE A 269 13.99 39.77 -11.85
N ASP A 270 13.30 40.74 -11.27
CA ASP A 270 12.61 41.75 -12.08
C ASP A 270 13.60 42.67 -12.83
N LYS A 271 13.09 43.49 -13.75
CA LYS A 271 13.92 44.43 -14.54
C LYS A 271 14.74 45.40 -13.68
N ILE A 272 14.21 45.82 -12.53
CA ILE A 272 14.86 46.80 -11.65
C ILE A 272 16.03 46.12 -10.94
N TRP A 273 15.81 44.93 -10.39
CA TRP A 273 16.84 44.14 -9.73
C TRP A 273 17.92 43.65 -10.69
N ALA A 274 17.55 43.29 -11.92
CA ALA A 274 18.52 42.91 -12.94
C ALA A 274 19.53 44.04 -13.24
N GLY A 275 19.06 45.29 -13.37
CA GLY A 275 19.92 46.45 -13.52
C GLY A 275 20.78 46.71 -12.28
N ARG A 276 20.20 46.60 -11.08
CA ARG A 276 20.93 46.80 -9.82
C ARG A 276 22.05 45.78 -9.59
N ILE A 277 21.86 44.52 -10.00
CA ILE A 277 22.90 43.48 -9.91
C ILE A 277 24.10 43.86 -10.77
N TRP A 278 23.86 44.40 -11.96
CA TRP A 278 24.92 44.91 -12.82
C TRP A 278 25.65 46.11 -12.20
N ASP A 279 24.90 47.10 -11.70
CA ASP A 279 25.49 48.29 -11.06
C ASP A 279 26.31 47.93 -9.81
N ALA A 280 25.83 46.97 -9.01
CA ALA A 280 26.49 46.52 -7.78
C ALA A 280 27.75 45.67 -8.03
N HIS A 281 27.89 45.08 -9.21
CA HIS A 281 29.08 44.31 -9.58
C HIS A 281 30.33 45.20 -9.59
N PHE A 282 30.18 46.48 -9.95
CA PHE A 282 31.24 47.48 -9.85
C PHE A 282 31.42 47.89 -8.40
N GLN A 283 31.99 47.01 -7.59
CA GLN A 283 32.50 47.41 -6.29
C GLN A 283 33.69 48.36 -6.53
N PRO A 284 33.71 49.55 -5.90
CA PRO A 284 34.91 50.36 -5.91
C PRO A 284 36.06 49.54 -5.32
N PRO A 285 37.30 49.73 -5.81
CA PRO A 285 38.45 49.05 -5.25
C PRO A 285 38.48 49.29 -3.73
N ASP A 286 38.71 48.23 -2.97
CA ASP A 286 38.82 48.39 -1.53
C ASP A 286 40.11 49.15 -1.16
N LEU A 287 40.24 49.56 0.11
CA LEU A 287 41.43 50.29 0.55
C LEU A 287 42.72 49.47 0.30
N GLY A 288 42.65 48.14 0.35
CA GLY A 288 43.77 47.26 0.07
C GLY A 288 44.19 47.30 -1.39
N ASP A 289 43.25 47.26 -2.32
CA ASP A 289 43.48 47.40 -3.76
C ASP A 289 44.08 48.77 -4.09
N ILE A 290 43.54 49.84 -3.49
CA ILE A 290 44.06 51.20 -3.65
C ILE A 290 45.51 51.29 -3.14
N LEU A 291 45.79 50.78 -1.94
CA LEU A 291 47.13 50.78 -1.36
C LEU A 291 48.10 49.88 -2.15
N THR A 292 47.62 48.75 -2.68
CA THR A 292 48.42 47.84 -3.51
C THR A 292 48.77 48.49 -4.84
N SER A 293 47.81 49.15 -5.49
CA SER A 293 48.04 49.96 -6.69
C SER A 293 49.07 51.06 -6.42
N TRP A 294 48.88 51.84 -5.35
CA TRP A 294 49.82 52.90 -4.94
C TRP A 294 51.25 52.38 -4.69
N ARG A 295 51.41 51.19 -4.11
CA ARG A 295 52.73 50.57 -3.89
C ARG A 295 53.40 50.07 -5.17
N ARG A 296 52.64 49.82 -6.23
CA ARG A 296 53.14 49.28 -7.51
C ARG A 296 53.57 50.36 -8.51
N GLY A 297 53.22 51.62 -8.28
CA GLY A 297 53.61 52.77 -9.12
C GLY A 297 52.52 53.15 -10.12
#